data_AF-A0A1M4MVG4-F1
#
_entry.id   AF-A0A1M4MVG4-F1
#
_cell.length_a   1.000
_cell.length_b   1.000
_cell.length_c   1.000
_cell.angle_alpha   90.00
_cell.angle_beta   90.00
_cell.angle_gamma   90.00
#
_symmetry.space_group_name_H-M   'P 1'
#
loop_
_entity.id
_entity.type
_entity.pdbx_description
1 polymer ?
#
loop_
_entity_poly.entity_id
_entity_poly.type
_entity_poly.pdbx_seq_one_letter_code
_entity_poly.pdbx_strand_id
1 'polypeptide(L)'
;MTFIDYGHNLWLVAISFVVALVAGATGLWLTKDLSKKTVLQRKLSVALAAIALGGGIWSMHFVAMLGLRMPMLFYYDAAITLVSALIAILIVTSALLLLHFRKRTKTTILIAGTLVGAGVLAMHYVGMAGMQLCQPVYTPSGVIGSSILAIGLCILAFAVAYGRRSNRNILIGTLCFGVAVTAVHFLAMSSTNFVALERTQEIGPLISKEVMAIGVILSSFVIFGMFLWVGSTVLVPVDPNSADPVATAPVDQPTETTPASPEIWVPCEREGAKVRVAAGEVAFVRADGHYTQIYTAEGRYYCAWPITEATKRLVPEGLMKVHRSYLVNPSKVVHFERKKDKGRVSFGPSNLPEVPVSRSHLKEAETAFS
;
A
#
# COMPACT_ATOMS: atom_id res chain seq x y z
N MET A 1 -9.78 -29.28 -41.34
CA MET A 1 -9.64 -29.39 -39.87
C MET A 1 -11.03 -29.38 -39.29
N THR A 2 -11.34 -30.32 -38.38
CA THR A 2 -12.60 -30.31 -37.63
C THR A 2 -12.43 -29.41 -36.41
N PHE A 3 -13.31 -28.43 -36.26
CA PHE A 3 -13.29 -27.53 -35.10
C PHE A 3 -14.17 -28.07 -33.98
N ILE A 4 -13.75 -27.79 -32.76
CA ILE A 4 -14.42 -28.26 -31.56
C ILE A 4 -15.37 -27.18 -31.03
N ASP A 5 -16.62 -27.54 -30.84
CA ASP A 5 -17.59 -26.68 -30.15
C ASP A 5 -17.19 -26.52 -28.69
N TYR A 6 -17.23 -25.28 -28.20
CA TYR A 6 -16.90 -24.95 -26.83
C TYR A 6 -17.93 -24.00 -26.22
N GLY A 7 -18.04 -24.05 -24.90
CA GLY A 7 -18.89 -23.15 -24.12
C GLY A 7 -18.18 -22.67 -22.86
N HIS A 8 -18.85 -21.81 -22.10
CA HIS A 8 -18.32 -21.29 -20.84
C HIS A 8 -19.26 -21.54 -19.67
N ASN A 9 -18.70 -21.86 -18.52
CA ASN A 9 -19.42 -21.86 -17.25
C ASN A 9 -19.58 -20.42 -16.75
N LEU A 10 -20.82 -19.90 -16.78
CA LEU A 10 -21.13 -18.52 -16.40
C LEU A 10 -20.70 -18.15 -14.98
N TRP A 11 -20.66 -19.11 -14.04
CA TRP A 11 -20.19 -18.86 -12.69
C TRP A 11 -18.69 -18.55 -12.66
N LEU A 12 -17.89 -19.31 -13.40
CA LEU A 12 -16.44 -19.07 -13.48
C LEU A 12 -16.11 -17.80 -14.29
N VAL A 13 -16.96 -17.45 -15.26
CA VAL A 13 -16.89 -16.15 -15.94
C VAL A 13 -17.13 -14.99 -14.96
N ALA A 14 -18.15 -15.10 -14.10
CA ALA A 14 -18.42 -14.08 -13.08
C ALA A 14 -17.27 -14.00 -12.05
N ILE A 15 -16.75 -15.14 -11.58
CA ILE A 15 -15.64 -15.19 -10.62
C ILE A 15 -14.36 -14.61 -11.23
N SER A 16 -14.04 -14.90 -12.50
CA SER A 16 -12.86 -14.34 -13.15
C SER A 16 -12.93 -12.81 -13.21
N PHE A 17 -14.11 -12.25 -13.49
CA PHE A 17 -14.35 -10.81 -13.44
C PHE A 17 -14.14 -10.24 -12.03
N VAL A 18 -14.65 -10.90 -10.98
CA VAL A 18 -14.42 -10.48 -9.59
C VAL A 18 -12.93 -10.50 -9.24
N VAL A 19 -12.20 -11.55 -9.62
CA VAL A 19 -10.74 -11.64 -9.41
C VAL A 19 -10.01 -10.48 -10.08
N ALA A 20 -10.39 -10.12 -11.31
CA ALA A 20 -9.81 -8.96 -12.01
C ALA A 20 -10.10 -7.64 -11.31
N LEU A 21 -11.32 -7.44 -10.80
CA LEU A 21 -11.68 -6.25 -10.04
C LEU A 21 -10.89 -6.13 -8.74
N VAL A 22 -10.78 -7.22 -7.98
CA VAL A 22 -10.04 -7.24 -6.72
C VAL A 22 -8.55 -6.98 -6.97
N ALA A 23 -7.95 -7.63 -7.96
CA ALA A 23 -6.55 -7.36 -8.36
C ALA A 23 -6.34 -5.90 -8.81
N GLY A 24 -7.26 -5.39 -9.64
CA GLY A 24 -7.29 -4.00 -10.09
C GLY A 24 -7.36 -3.01 -8.94
N ALA A 25 -8.25 -3.26 -7.97
CA ALA A 25 -8.38 -2.45 -6.77
C ALA A 25 -7.08 -2.48 -5.96
N THR A 26 -6.57 -3.67 -5.64
CA THR A 26 -5.35 -3.86 -4.85
C THR A 26 -4.17 -3.09 -5.44
N GLY A 27 -3.86 -3.28 -6.72
CA GLY A 27 -2.68 -2.63 -7.32
C GLY A 27 -2.84 -1.12 -7.48
N LEU A 28 -4.02 -0.64 -7.86
CA LEU A 28 -4.26 0.81 -7.96
C LEU A 28 -4.28 1.46 -6.58
N TRP A 29 -4.82 0.84 -5.53
CA TRP A 29 -4.79 1.42 -4.19
C TRP A 29 -3.42 1.35 -3.52
N LEU A 30 -2.65 0.26 -3.71
CA LEU A 30 -1.26 0.16 -3.23
C LEU A 30 -0.36 1.29 -3.77
N THR A 31 -0.69 1.81 -4.94
CA THR A 31 0.07 2.87 -5.60
C THR A 31 -0.46 4.28 -5.33
N LYS A 32 -1.44 4.41 -4.44
CA LYS A 32 -1.94 5.72 -3.98
C LYS A 32 -0.92 6.39 -3.05
N ASP A 33 -0.76 7.71 -3.21
CA ASP A 33 0.06 8.58 -2.35
C ASP A 33 1.55 8.18 -2.16
N LEU A 34 2.11 7.39 -3.09
CA LEU A 34 3.51 6.95 -3.05
C LEU A 34 4.53 8.09 -3.09
N SER A 35 4.16 9.30 -3.51
CA SER A 35 5.05 10.47 -3.49
C SER A 35 5.40 10.95 -2.09
N LYS A 36 4.60 10.57 -1.08
CA LYS A 36 4.83 10.95 0.34
C LYS A 36 5.68 9.91 1.09
N LYS A 37 5.98 8.77 0.48
CA LYS A 37 6.70 7.64 1.11
C LYS A 37 8.18 7.66 0.75
N THR A 38 9.00 6.97 1.56
CA THR A 38 10.44 6.77 1.26
C THR A 38 10.63 6.02 -0.07
N VAL A 39 11.81 6.16 -0.68
CA VAL A 39 12.13 5.48 -1.95
C VAL A 39 11.99 3.96 -1.83
N LEU A 40 12.41 3.37 -0.70
CA LEU A 40 12.29 1.93 -0.45
C LEU A 40 10.82 1.50 -0.37
N GLN A 41 10.01 2.19 0.45
CA GLN A 41 8.58 1.89 0.58
C GLN A 41 7.84 2.04 -0.76
N ARG A 42 8.23 3.02 -1.58
CA ARG A 42 7.67 3.21 -2.92
C ARG A 42 8.04 2.08 -3.86
N LYS A 43 9.30 1.61 -3.87
CA LYS A 43 9.71 0.44 -4.66
C LYS A 43 8.94 -0.82 -4.22
N LEU A 44 8.83 -1.07 -2.92
CA LEU A 44 8.07 -2.20 -2.38
C LEU A 44 6.59 -2.13 -2.75
N SER A 45 5.97 -0.95 -2.65
CA SER A 45 4.55 -0.79 -3.01
C SER A 45 4.32 -1.00 -4.51
N VAL A 46 5.25 -0.57 -5.37
CA VAL A 46 5.18 -0.85 -6.81
C VAL A 46 5.36 -2.34 -7.10
N ALA A 47 6.28 -3.02 -6.42
CA ALA A 47 6.47 -4.46 -6.58
C ALA A 47 5.20 -5.25 -6.17
N LEU A 48 4.62 -4.95 -5.00
CA LEU A 48 3.37 -5.57 -4.54
C LEU A 48 2.20 -5.28 -5.50
N ALA A 49 2.09 -4.05 -5.98
CA ALA A 49 1.06 -3.69 -6.95
C ALA A 49 1.22 -4.42 -8.29
N ALA A 50 2.46 -4.63 -8.74
CA ALA A 50 2.73 -5.37 -9.97
C ALA A 50 2.44 -6.87 -9.82
N ILE A 51 2.78 -7.47 -8.68
CA ILE A 51 2.41 -8.85 -8.35
C ILE A 51 0.88 -8.98 -8.30
N ALA A 52 0.18 -8.04 -7.68
CA ALA A 52 -1.28 -8.05 -7.60
C ALA A 52 -1.95 -7.90 -8.97
N LEU A 53 -1.55 -6.90 -9.77
CA LEU A 53 -2.14 -6.65 -11.10
C LEU A 53 -1.74 -7.71 -12.12
N GLY A 54 -0.45 -8.04 -12.23
CA GLY A 54 0.04 -9.06 -13.16
C GLY A 54 -0.45 -10.46 -12.78
N GLY A 55 -0.37 -10.82 -11.50
CA GLY A 55 -0.94 -12.06 -10.98
C GLY A 55 -2.46 -12.11 -11.11
N GLY A 56 -3.14 -10.97 -11.03
CA GLY A 56 -4.59 -10.86 -11.27
C GLY A 56 -4.99 -11.04 -12.72
N ILE A 57 -4.23 -10.49 -13.68
CA ILE A 57 -4.41 -10.76 -15.12
C ILE A 57 -4.29 -12.27 -15.36
N TRP A 58 -3.26 -12.89 -14.79
CA TRP A 58 -3.04 -14.33 -14.92
C TRP A 58 -4.15 -15.16 -14.28
N SER A 59 -4.51 -14.84 -13.04
CA SER A 59 -5.55 -15.55 -12.29
C SER A 59 -6.91 -15.42 -12.96
N MET A 60 -7.28 -14.23 -13.44
CA MET A 60 -8.51 -14.01 -14.20
C MET A 60 -8.54 -14.93 -15.43
N HIS A 61 -7.48 -14.91 -16.24
CA HIS A 61 -7.42 -15.70 -17.46
C HIS A 61 -7.58 -17.20 -17.17
N PHE A 62 -6.84 -17.75 -16.20
CA PHE A 62 -6.92 -19.18 -15.91
C PHE A 62 -8.20 -19.60 -15.17
N VAL A 63 -8.82 -18.72 -14.36
CA VAL A 63 -10.17 -18.95 -13.84
C VAL A 63 -11.19 -19.01 -14.99
N ALA A 64 -11.07 -18.13 -15.99
CA ALA A 64 -11.92 -18.16 -17.17
C ALA A 64 -11.68 -19.42 -18.03
N MET A 65 -10.41 -19.84 -18.19
CA MET A 65 -10.05 -21.09 -18.89
C MET A 65 -10.54 -22.34 -18.17
N LEU A 66 -10.57 -22.37 -16.83
CA LEU A 66 -11.23 -23.45 -16.08
C LEU A 66 -12.75 -23.46 -16.33
N GLY A 67 -13.32 -22.32 -16.70
CA GLY A 67 -14.69 -22.18 -17.16
C GLY A 67 -14.95 -22.73 -18.56
N LEU A 68 -13.92 -23.01 -19.35
CA LEU A 68 -14.03 -23.51 -20.73
C LEU A 68 -14.52 -24.97 -20.73
N ARG A 69 -15.69 -25.19 -21.34
CA ARG A 69 -16.32 -26.50 -21.51
C ARG A 69 -16.07 -26.99 -22.93
N MET A 70 -15.39 -28.11 -23.06
CA MET A 70 -15.12 -28.78 -24.34
C MET A 70 -15.35 -30.29 -24.18
N PRO A 71 -15.76 -31.00 -25.25
CA PRO A 71 -15.99 -32.44 -25.25
C PRO A 71 -14.68 -33.25 -25.26
N MET A 72 -13.63 -32.75 -24.61
CA MET A 72 -12.32 -33.40 -24.55
C MET A 72 -11.55 -33.01 -23.28
N LEU A 73 -10.63 -33.88 -22.89
CA LEU A 73 -9.64 -33.59 -21.86
C LEU A 73 -8.46 -32.84 -22.48
N PHE A 74 -7.97 -31.81 -21.78
CA PHE A 74 -6.81 -31.04 -22.17
C PHE A 74 -6.04 -30.62 -20.92
N TYR A 75 -4.75 -30.38 -21.10
CA TYR A 75 -3.80 -30.05 -20.02
C TYR A 75 -3.10 -28.73 -20.32
N TYR A 76 -2.27 -28.27 -19.39
CA TYR A 76 -1.42 -27.11 -19.58
C TYR A 76 0.05 -27.48 -19.39
N ASP A 77 0.92 -26.90 -20.19
CA ASP A 77 2.36 -26.93 -19.97
C ASP A 77 2.73 -26.03 -18.78
N ALA A 78 3.40 -26.58 -17.77
CA ALA A 78 3.75 -25.83 -16.57
C ALA A 78 4.70 -24.66 -16.84
N ALA A 79 5.68 -24.84 -17.73
CA ALA A 79 6.71 -23.84 -18.00
C ALA A 79 6.11 -22.65 -18.74
N ILE A 80 5.32 -22.91 -19.80
CA ILE A 80 4.64 -21.85 -20.57
C ILE A 80 3.61 -21.12 -19.70
N THR A 81 2.87 -21.86 -18.87
CA THR A 81 1.93 -21.27 -17.90
C THR A 81 2.65 -20.31 -16.95
N LEU A 82 3.78 -20.73 -16.36
CA LEU A 82 4.56 -19.89 -15.46
C LEU A 82 5.15 -18.67 -16.18
N VAL A 83 5.69 -18.86 -17.39
CA VAL A 83 6.23 -17.79 -18.23
C VAL A 83 5.14 -16.74 -18.54
N SER A 84 3.90 -17.16 -18.83
CA SER A 84 2.80 -16.23 -19.08
C SER A 84 2.50 -15.34 -17.85
N ALA A 85 2.60 -15.88 -16.63
CA ALA A 85 2.43 -15.12 -15.39
C ALA A 85 3.56 -14.10 -15.21
N LEU A 86 4.81 -14.53 -15.40
CA LEU A 86 5.99 -13.68 -15.27
C LEU A 86 5.97 -12.54 -16.29
N ILE A 87 5.58 -12.80 -17.53
CA ILE A 87 5.42 -11.77 -18.58
C ILE A 87 4.46 -10.68 -18.11
N ALA A 88 3.28 -11.06 -17.60
CA ALA A 88 2.30 -10.09 -17.09
C ALA A 88 2.88 -9.24 -15.96
N ILE A 89 3.50 -9.88 -14.96
CA ILE A 89 4.07 -9.19 -13.79
C ILE A 89 5.19 -8.23 -14.22
N LEU A 90 6.10 -8.64 -15.10
CA LEU A 90 7.23 -7.81 -15.54
C LEU A 90 6.80 -6.62 -16.40
N ILE A 91 5.85 -6.82 -17.31
CA ILE A 91 5.32 -5.73 -18.15
C ILE A 91 4.55 -4.72 -17.30
N VAL A 92 3.70 -5.19 -16.39
CA VAL A 92 2.98 -4.31 -15.45
C VAL A 92 3.97 -3.59 -14.52
N THR A 93 5.02 -4.27 -14.04
CA THR A 93 6.08 -3.64 -13.25
C THR A 93 6.70 -2.48 -14.02
N SER A 94 7.05 -2.69 -15.30
CA SER A 94 7.64 -1.66 -16.16
C SER A 94 6.72 -0.45 -16.33
N ALA A 95 5.41 -0.68 -16.53
CA ALA A 95 4.41 0.37 -16.63
C ALA A 95 4.25 1.16 -15.31
N LEU A 96 4.22 0.49 -14.16
CA LEU A 96 4.13 1.14 -12.86
C LEU A 96 5.41 1.89 -12.49
N LEU A 97 6.59 1.35 -12.81
CA LEU A 97 7.86 2.05 -12.64
C LEU A 97 7.88 3.34 -13.47
N LEU A 98 7.40 3.28 -14.71
CA LEU A 98 7.26 4.46 -15.57
C LEU A 98 6.33 5.52 -14.94
N LEU A 99 5.15 5.12 -14.45
CA LEU A 99 4.16 6.02 -13.87
C LEU A 99 4.59 6.66 -12.54
N HIS A 100 5.38 5.94 -11.76
CA HIS A 100 5.80 6.43 -10.45
C HIS A 100 7.16 7.13 -10.52
N PHE A 101 8.15 6.62 -11.24
CA PHE A 101 9.51 7.16 -11.23
C PHE A 101 9.81 8.20 -12.32
N ARG A 102 8.88 8.49 -13.24
CA ARG A 102 8.96 9.64 -14.16
C ARG A 102 7.86 10.66 -13.90
N LYS A 103 8.02 11.86 -14.48
CA LYS A 103 6.97 12.90 -14.47
C LYS A 103 5.71 12.33 -15.15
N ARG A 104 4.58 12.36 -14.44
CA ARG A 104 3.29 11.89 -14.95
C ARG A 104 2.73 12.89 -15.97
N THR A 105 3.02 12.68 -17.25
CA THR A 105 2.40 13.43 -18.36
C THR A 105 1.34 12.56 -19.06
N LYS A 106 0.53 13.17 -19.94
CA LYS A 106 -0.43 12.42 -20.78
C LYS A 106 0.27 11.33 -21.60
N THR A 107 1.45 11.63 -22.14
CA THR A 107 2.27 10.67 -22.89
C THR A 107 2.75 9.51 -22.03
N THR A 108 3.18 9.77 -20.79
CA THR A 108 3.59 8.70 -19.86
C THR A 108 2.45 7.76 -19.53
N ILE A 109 1.23 8.30 -19.32
CA ILE A 109 0.03 7.50 -19.08
C ILE A 109 -0.35 6.69 -20.31
N LEU A 110 -0.28 7.29 -21.51
CA LEU A 110 -0.53 6.61 -22.77
C LEU A 110 0.41 5.41 -22.93
N ILE A 111 1.72 5.63 -22.78
CA ILE A 111 2.73 4.55 -22.88
C ILE A 111 2.49 3.47 -21.84
N ALA A 112 2.19 3.83 -20.59
CA ALA A 112 1.92 2.86 -19.54
C ALA A 112 0.67 2.02 -19.83
N GLY A 113 -0.42 2.64 -20.31
CA GLY A 113 -1.63 1.95 -20.73
C GLY A 113 -1.39 0.99 -21.90
N THR A 114 -0.62 1.42 -22.90
CA THR A 114 -0.20 0.56 -24.02
C THR A 114 0.65 -0.62 -23.55
N LEU A 115 1.61 -0.40 -22.65
CA LEU A 115 2.43 -1.47 -22.07
C LEU A 115 1.55 -2.50 -21.36
N VAL A 116 0.64 -2.05 -20.49
CA VAL A 116 -0.27 -2.98 -19.78
C VAL A 116 -1.19 -3.71 -20.75
N GLY A 117 -1.75 -3.04 -21.76
CA GLY A 117 -2.55 -3.68 -22.81
C GLY A 117 -1.77 -4.75 -23.58
N ALA A 118 -0.53 -4.45 -23.96
CA ALA A 118 0.37 -5.43 -24.58
C ALA A 118 0.69 -6.60 -23.62
N GLY A 119 0.85 -6.32 -22.32
CA GLY A 119 1.04 -7.35 -21.30
C GLY A 119 -0.16 -8.27 -21.14
N VAL A 120 -1.38 -7.74 -21.19
CA VAL A 120 -2.62 -8.54 -21.18
C VAL A 120 -2.68 -9.48 -22.38
N LEU A 121 -2.39 -8.96 -23.59
CA LEU A 121 -2.37 -9.77 -24.82
C LEU A 121 -1.27 -10.84 -24.78
N ALA A 122 -0.05 -10.46 -24.40
CA ALA A 122 1.08 -11.37 -24.33
C ALA A 122 0.81 -12.49 -23.32
N MET A 123 0.31 -12.15 -22.12
CA MET A 123 -0.10 -13.13 -21.14
C MET A 123 -1.20 -14.06 -21.67
N HIS A 124 -2.23 -13.51 -22.33
CA HIS A 124 -3.33 -14.29 -22.87
C HIS A 124 -2.85 -15.30 -23.92
N TYR A 125 -2.14 -14.85 -24.96
CA TYR A 125 -1.73 -15.73 -26.05
C TYR A 125 -0.61 -16.70 -25.66
N VAL A 126 0.30 -16.31 -24.77
CA VAL A 126 1.29 -17.24 -24.21
C VAL A 126 0.60 -18.27 -23.30
N GLY A 127 -0.39 -17.86 -22.50
CA GLY A 127 -1.20 -18.77 -21.70
C GLY A 127 -1.95 -19.80 -22.55
N MET A 128 -2.58 -19.35 -23.63
CA MET A 128 -3.25 -20.21 -24.62
C MET A 128 -2.28 -21.15 -25.34
N ALA A 129 -1.07 -20.68 -25.66
CA ALA A 129 -0.02 -21.51 -26.26
C ALA A 129 0.46 -22.64 -25.33
N GLY A 130 0.18 -22.55 -24.03
CA GLY A 130 0.46 -23.61 -23.06
C GLY A 130 -0.53 -24.77 -23.10
N MET A 131 -1.63 -24.69 -23.87
CA MET A 131 -2.60 -25.79 -23.96
C MET A 131 -2.01 -27.03 -24.63
N GLN A 132 -2.24 -28.19 -24.02
CA GLN A 132 -1.78 -29.50 -24.49
C GLN A 132 -2.96 -30.40 -24.82
N LEU A 133 -2.80 -31.24 -25.85
CA LEU A 133 -3.86 -32.05 -26.50
C LEU A 133 -4.95 -31.23 -27.23
N CYS A 134 -4.92 -29.91 -27.11
CA CYS A 134 -5.85 -28.99 -27.77
C CYS A 134 -5.08 -27.78 -28.26
N GLN A 135 -5.14 -27.52 -29.57
CA GLN A 135 -4.46 -26.39 -30.18
C GLN A 135 -5.45 -25.25 -30.48
N PRO A 136 -5.21 -24.04 -29.94
CA PRO A 136 -5.95 -22.86 -30.35
C PRO A 136 -5.48 -22.38 -31.73
N VAL A 137 -6.44 -22.15 -32.62
CA VAL A 137 -6.25 -21.61 -33.97
C VAL A 137 -6.83 -20.20 -34.00
N TYR A 138 -5.92 -19.22 -34.07
CA TYR A 138 -6.26 -17.81 -33.99
C TYR A 138 -6.70 -17.26 -35.36
N THR A 139 -7.74 -16.43 -35.37
CA THR A 139 -8.12 -15.67 -36.56
C THR A 139 -7.42 -14.31 -36.58
N PRO A 140 -6.93 -13.81 -37.74
CA PRO A 140 -6.30 -12.50 -37.83
C PRO A 140 -7.20 -11.36 -37.32
N SER A 141 -8.50 -11.41 -37.64
CA SER A 141 -9.49 -10.44 -37.18
C SER A 141 -9.66 -10.46 -35.65
N GLY A 142 -9.65 -11.66 -35.04
CA GLY A 142 -9.69 -11.83 -33.59
C GLY A 142 -8.48 -11.24 -32.88
N VAL A 143 -7.28 -11.51 -33.41
CA VAL A 143 -6.02 -10.98 -32.85
C VAL A 143 -5.97 -9.46 -32.98
N ILE A 144 -6.31 -8.90 -34.15
CA ILE A 144 -6.33 -7.44 -34.37
C ILE A 144 -7.39 -6.78 -33.48
N GLY A 145 -8.61 -7.31 -33.46
CA GLY A 145 -9.73 -6.76 -32.69
C GLY A 145 -9.47 -6.77 -31.18
N SER A 146 -9.01 -7.90 -30.65
CA SER A 146 -8.62 -8.00 -29.23
C SER A 146 -7.42 -7.10 -28.91
N SER A 147 -6.47 -6.93 -29.83
CA SER A 147 -5.32 -6.04 -29.64
C SER A 147 -5.72 -4.58 -29.53
N ILE A 148 -6.56 -4.10 -30.45
CA ILE A 148 -7.10 -2.73 -30.41
C ILE A 148 -7.89 -2.51 -29.12
N LEU A 149 -8.75 -3.46 -28.76
CA LEU A 149 -9.56 -3.38 -27.55
C LEU A 149 -8.69 -3.36 -26.29
N ALA A 150 -7.67 -4.21 -26.20
CA ALA A 150 -6.78 -4.30 -25.04
C ALA A 150 -6.01 -3.01 -24.82
N ILE A 151 -5.39 -2.48 -25.87
CA ILE A 151 -4.62 -1.24 -25.80
C ILE A 151 -5.57 -0.08 -25.46
N GLY A 152 -6.69 0.05 -26.17
CA GLY A 152 -7.66 1.13 -25.95
C GLY A 152 -8.24 1.15 -24.53
N LEU A 153 -8.73 0.00 -24.05
CA LEU A 153 -9.34 -0.08 -22.71
C LEU A 153 -8.31 0.05 -21.59
N CYS A 154 -7.08 -0.46 -21.75
CA CYS A 154 -6.03 -0.27 -20.75
C CYS A 154 -5.56 1.20 -20.70
N ILE A 155 -5.42 1.87 -21.85
CA ILE A 155 -5.16 3.32 -21.89
C ILE A 155 -6.28 4.06 -21.15
N LEU A 156 -7.54 3.75 -21.43
CA LEU A 156 -8.68 4.39 -20.78
C LEU A 156 -8.65 4.16 -19.26
N ALA A 157 -8.48 2.92 -18.81
CA ALA A 157 -8.43 2.57 -17.39
C ALA A 157 -7.34 3.35 -16.65
N PHE A 158 -6.13 3.42 -17.22
CA PHE A 158 -5.01 4.15 -16.63
C PHE A 158 -5.17 5.67 -16.76
N ALA A 159 -5.75 6.18 -17.85
CA ALA A 159 -6.08 7.60 -18.00
C ALA A 159 -7.08 8.07 -16.94
N VAL A 160 -8.11 7.28 -16.67
CA VAL A 160 -9.08 7.56 -15.60
C VAL A 160 -8.38 7.49 -14.23
N ALA A 161 -7.65 6.41 -13.96
CA ALA A 161 -7.03 6.18 -12.66
C ALA A 161 -5.92 7.20 -12.31
N TYR A 162 -5.12 7.62 -13.29
CA TYR A 162 -3.92 8.45 -13.08
C TYR A 162 -4.06 9.90 -13.56
N GLY A 163 -5.10 10.25 -14.34
CA GLY A 163 -5.33 11.62 -14.81
C GLY A 163 -5.63 12.61 -13.69
N ARG A 164 -6.56 12.27 -12.79
CA ARG A 164 -6.74 12.93 -11.49
C ARG A 164 -6.81 11.87 -10.42
N ARG A 165 -5.86 11.89 -9.47
CA ARG A 165 -5.66 10.77 -8.54
C ARG A 165 -6.56 10.85 -7.29
N SER A 166 -7.88 10.81 -7.47
CA SER A 166 -8.87 10.76 -6.39
C SER A 166 -9.35 9.33 -6.10
N ASN A 167 -9.97 9.10 -4.94
CA ASN A 167 -10.54 7.77 -4.58
C ASN A 167 -11.58 7.31 -5.61
N ARG A 168 -12.44 8.23 -6.05
CA ARG A 168 -13.45 7.96 -7.09
C ARG A 168 -12.81 7.51 -8.40
N ASN A 169 -11.76 8.20 -8.84
CA ASN A 169 -11.09 7.87 -10.09
C ASN A 169 -10.28 6.58 -10.02
N ILE A 170 -9.75 6.24 -8.85
CA ILE A 170 -9.17 4.90 -8.60
C ILE A 170 -10.25 3.84 -8.78
N LEU A 171 -11.41 4.01 -8.16
CA LEU A 171 -12.51 3.04 -8.24
C LEU A 171 -13.03 2.87 -9.68
N ILE A 172 -13.29 3.96 -10.40
CA ILE A 172 -13.71 3.91 -11.80
C ILE A 172 -12.61 3.27 -12.66
N GLY A 173 -11.35 3.64 -12.42
CA GLY A 173 -10.20 3.03 -13.11
C GLY A 173 -10.09 1.52 -12.87
N THR A 174 -10.36 1.05 -11.65
CA THR A 174 -10.45 -0.38 -11.32
C THR A 174 -11.56 -1.07 -12.10
N LEU A 175 -12.76 -0.49 -12.16
CA LEU A 175 -13.87 -1.04 -12.95
C LEU A 175 -13.50 -1.13 -14.43
N CYS A 176 -12.95 -0.04 -14.99
CA CYS A 176 -12.47 -0.02 -16.37
C CYS A 176 -11.39 -1.08 -16.61
N PHE A 177 -10.45 -1.26 -15.68
CA PHE A 177 -9.41 -2.28 -15.79
C PHE A 177 -10.00 -3.69 -15.76
N GLY A 178 -10.89 -4.01 -14.80
CA GLY A 178 -11.55 -5.31 -14.72
C GLY A 178 -12.29 -5.64 -16.02
N VAL A 179 -13.09 -4.69 -16.53
CA VAL A 179 -13.78 -4.82 -17.82
C VAL A 179 -12.79 -5.01 -18.96
N ALA A 180 -11.67 -4.28 -18.98
CA ALA A 180 -10.66 -4.38 -20.01
C ALA A 180 -10.10 -5.80 -20.12
N VAL A 181 -9.62 -6.36 -19.01
CA VAL A 181 -8.96 -7.68 -19.05
C VAL A 181 -9.98 -8.77 -19.40
N THR A 182 -11.19 -8.76 -18.83
CA THR A 182 -12.21 -9.78 -19.13
C THR A 182 -12.75 -9.67 -20.55
N ALA A 183 -13.04 -8.45 -21.03
CA ALA A 183 -13.58 -8.27 -22.38
C ALA A 183 -12.57 -8.71 -23.44
N VAL A 184 -11.28 -8.39 -23.25
CA VAL A 184 -10.21 -8.84 -24.15
C VAL A 184 -10.13 -10.36 -24.18
N HIS A 185 -10.17 -11.02 -23.02
CA HIS A 185 -10.10 -12.48 -22.94
C HIS A 185 -11.26 -13.13 -23.71
N PHE A 186 -12.50 -12.75 -23.42
CA PHE A 186 -13.66 -13.37 -24.07
C PHE A 186 -13.80 -12.99 -25.54
N LEU A 187 -13.39 -11.78 -25.95
CA LEU A 187 -13.34 -11.41 -27.37
C LEU A 187 -12.30 -12.25 -28.12
N ALA A 188 -11.09 -12.41 -27.56
CA ALA A 188 -10.05 -13.24 -28.15
C ALA A 188 -10.48 -14.71 -28.24
N MET A 189 -11.12 -15.24 -27.19
CA MET A 189 -11.70 -16.59 -27.18
C MET A 189 -12.78 -16.75 -28.25
N SER A 190 -13.73 -15.82 -28.36
CA SER A 190 -14.82 -15.89 -29.35
C SER A 190 -14.33 -15.96 -30.80
N SER A 191 -13.12 -15.45 -31.05
CA SER A 191 -12.47 -15.45 -32.36
C SER A 191 -11.40 -16.55 -32.51
N THR A 192 -11.32 -17.48 -31.56
CA THR A 192 -10.37 -18.60 -31.54
C THR A 192 -11.12 -19.91 -31.75
N ASN A 193 -10.63 -20.72 -32.69
CA ASN A 193 -11.11 -22.09 -32.90
C ASN A 193 -10.20 -23.08 -32.18
N PHE A 194 -10.72 -24.26 -31.84
CA PHE A 194 -9.94 -25.31 -31.18
C PHE A 194 -9.90 -26.57 -32.03
N VAL A 195 -8.71 -27.19 -32.11
CA VAL A 195 -8.48 -28.45 -32.82
C VAL A 195 -7.84 -29.44 -31.86
N ALA A 196 -8.33 -30.69 -31.84
CA ALA A 196 -7.75 -31.75 -31.02
C ALA A 196 -6.42 -32.23 -31.62
N LEU A 197 -5.46 -32.53 -30.76
CA LEU A 197 -4.19 -33.14 -31.13
C LEU A 197 -4.09 -34.54 -30.51
N GLU A 198 -3.63 -35.52 -31.30
CA GLU A 198 -3.45 -36.90 -30.86
C GLU A 198 -2.18 -37.12 -30.02
N ARG A 199 -1.25 -36.15 -30.00
CA ARG A 199 0.03 -36.24 -29.28
C ARG A 199 0.29 -34.96 -28.49
N THR A 200 0.74 -35.11 -27.25
CA THR A 200 1.31 -34.01 -26.46
C THR A 200 2.60 -33.51 -27.10
N GLN A 201 2.79 -32.19 -27.18
CA GLN A 201 4.12 -31.66 -27.50
C GLN A 201 5.03 -31.93 -26.28
N GLU A 202 5.89 -32.94 -26.36
CA GLU A 202 6.77 -33.34 -25.27
C GLU A 202 7.86 -32.28 -25.00
N ILE A 203 7.61 -31.29 -24.15
CA ILE A 203 8.65 -30.61 -23.35
C ILE A 203 8.04 -29.99 -22.06
N GLY A 204 7.81 -30.77 -21.00
CA GLY A 204 7.53 -30.20 -19.65
C GLY A 204 6.54 -30.99 -18.79
N PRO A 205 6.49 -30.74 -17.46
CA PRO A 205 5.47 -31.32 -16.60
C PRO A 205 4.08 -30.76 -16.95
N LEU A 206 3.10 -31.66 -17.05
CA LEU A 206 1.72 -31.34 -17.38
C LEU A 206 0.95 -30.92 -16.12
N ILE A 207 0.19 -29.84 -16.24
CA ILE A 207 -0.75 -29.35 -15.23
C ILE A 207 -2.15 -29.77 -15.64
N SER A 208 -2.81 -30.58 -14.82
CA SER A 208 -4.23 -30.91 -14.97
C SER A 208 -5.13 -29.73 -14.58
N LYS A 209 -6.41 -29.77 -14.93
CA LYS A 209 -7.37 -28.73 -14.55
C LYS A 209 -7.48 -28.57 -13.03
N GLU A 210 -7.36 -29.66 -12.28
CA GLU A 210 -7.39 -29.67 -10.82
C GLU A 210 -6.16 -28.97 -10.23
N VAL A 211 -4.96 -29.28 -10.75
CA VAL A 211 -3.72 -28.62 -10.30
C VAL A 211 -3.73 -27.13 -10.68
N MET A 212 -4.24 -26.80 -11.87
CA MET A 212 -4.44 -25.40 -12.27
C MET A 212 -5.42 -24.68 -11.33
N ALA A 213 -6.53 -25.33 -10.97
CA ALA A 213 -7.51 -24.81 -10.03
C ALA A 213 -6.88 -24.48 -8.67
N ILE A 214 -6.04 -25.37 -8.14
CA ILE A 214 -5.28 -25.12 -6.91
C ILE A 214 -4.37 -23.89 -7.08
N GLY A 215 -3.64 -23.80 -8.20
CA GLY A 215 -2.77 -22.68 -8.51
C GLY A 215 -3.50 -21.33 -8.51
N VAL A 216 -4.64 -21.24 -9.20
CA VAL A 216 -5.44 -20.01 -9.24
C VAL A 216 -6.14 -19.70 -7.93
N ILE A 217 -6.51 -20.71 -7.13
CA ILE A 217 -7.07 -20.51 -5.79
C ILE A 217 -5.99 -19.89 -4.88
N LEU A 218 -4.77 -20.42 -4.90
CA LEU A 218 -3.67 -19.89 -4.09
C LEU A 218 -3.28 -18.46 -4.50
N SER A 219 -3.15 -18.19 -5.81
CA SER A 219 -2.86 -16.82 -6.28
C SER A 219 -3.99 -15.85 -5.94
N SER A 220 -5.25 -16.27 -6.11
CA SER A 220 -6.42 -15.46 -5.76
C SER A 220 -6.47 -15.20 -4.25
N PHE A 221 -6.20 -16.21 -3.41
CA PHE A 221 -6.13 -16.03 -1.96
C PHE A 221 -5.12 -14.95 -1.57
N VAL A 222 -3.93 -14.95 -2.17
CA VAL A 222 -2.92 -13.90 -1.93
C VAL A 222 -3.42 -12.53 -2.40
N ILE A 223 -4.06 -12.44 -3.57
CA ILE A 223 -4.61 -11.19 -4.11
C ILE A 223 -5.72 -10.62 -3.21
N PHE A 224 -6.64 -11.46 -2.73
CA PHE A 224 -7.71 -11.08 -1.82
C PHE A 224 -7.15 -10.71 -0.44
N GLY A 225 -6.15 -11.43 0.06
CA GLY A 225 -5.44 -11.08 1.30
C GLY A 225 -4.79 -9.70 1.20
N MET A 226 -4.12 -9.40 0.08
CA MET A 226 -3.57 -8.06 -0.19
C MET A 226 -4.68 -7.00 -0.30
N PHE A 227 -5.81 -7.32 -0.93
CA PHE A 227 -6.96 -6.41 -1.03
C PHE A 227 -7.50 -6.02 0.34
N LEU A 228 -7.73 -7.01 1.21
CA LEU A 228 -8.21 -6.80 2.57
C LEU A 228 -7.20 -6.02 3.41
N TRP A 229 -5.90 -6.35 3.26
CA TRP A 229 -4.84 -5.58 3.92
C TRP A 229 -4.86 -4.11 3.50
N VAL A 230 -4.95 -3.83 2.20
CA VAL A 230 -5.05 -2.46 1.68
C VAL A 230 -6.32 -1.76 2.18
N GLY A 231 -7.47 -2.44 2.15
CA GLY A 231 -8.74 -1.92 2.65
C GLY A 231 -8.67 -1.52 4.13
N SER A 232 -8.03 -2.35 4.96
CA SER A 232 -7.84 -2.05 6.39
C SER A 232 -7.05 -0.76 6.65
N THR A 233 -6.11 -0.41 5.75
CA THR A 233 -5.32 0.82 5.87
C THR A 233 -6.06 2.08 5.37
N VAL A 234 -7.11 1.91 4.57
CA VAL A 234 -7.93 3.02 4.02
C VAL A 234 -9.08 3.38 4.95
N LEU A 235 -9.61 2.41 5.70
CA LEU A 235 -10.75 2.58 6.61
C LEU A 235 -10.39 3.14 7.98
N VAL A 236 -9.12 3.40 8.28
CA VAL A 236 -8.74 4.20 9.46
C VAL A 236 -9.12 5.66 9.16
N PRO A 237 -10.16 6.22 9.81
CA PRO A 237 -10.56 7.59 9.55
C PRO A 237 -9.43 8.52 9.98
N VAL A 238 -8.96 9.36 9.06
CA VAL A 238 -8.30 10.60 9.45
C VAL A 238 -9.42 11.51 9.95
N ASP A 239 -9.38 11.89 11.22
CA ASP A 239 -10.39 12.76 11.82
C ASP A 239 -10.65 13.99 10.92
N PRO A 240 -11.92 14.27 10.52
CA PRO A 240 -12.26 15.40 9.66
C PRO A 240 -11.88 16.77 10.25
N ASN A 241 -11.58 16.82 11.55
CA ASN A 241 -11.14 18.03 12.27
C ASN A 241 -9.63 18.30 12.15
N SER A 242 -8.88 17.58 11.32
CA SER A 242 -7.55 18.01 10.87
C SER A 242 -7.61 18.89 9.61
N ALA A 243 -8.62 19.76 9.51
CA ALA A 243 -8.53 20.94 8.68
C ALA A 243 -7.75 22.00 9.48
N ASP A 244 -6.65 22.50 8.93
CA ASP A 244 -6.04 23.74 9.44
C ASP A 244 -7.14 24.80 9.53
N PRO A 245 -7.47 25.33 10.71
CA PRO A 245 -8.40 26.43 10.78
C PRO A 245 -7.66 27.67 10.27
N VAL A 246 -7.85 27.98 8.99
CA VAL A 246 -7.78 29.37 8.53
C VAL A 246 -8.98 30.05 9.17
N ALA A 247 -8.76 30.56 10.38
CA ALA A 247 -9.76 31.23 11.19
C ALA A 247 -10.28 32.45 10.42
N THR A 248 -11.52 32.36 9.93
CA THR A 248 -12.37 33.52 9.69
C THR A 248 -12.91 33.92 11.05
N ALA A 249 -12.37 35.00 11.59
CA ALA A 249 -12.74 35.53 12.90
C ALA A 249 -14.17 36.11 12.85
N PRO A 250 -15.07 35.73 13.76
CA PRO A 250 -16.16 36.60 14.19
C PRO A 250 -15.58 37.65 15.14
N VAL A 251 -15.90 38.91 14.86
CA VAL A 251 -15.70 40.04 15.76
C VAL A 251 -16.61 39.84 16.97
N ASP A 252 -16.04 39.71 18.16
CA ASP A 252 -16.72 40.10 19.38
C ASP A 252 -15.74 40.68 20.41
N GLN A 253 -16.26 41.69 21.11
CA GLN A 253 -15.59 42.65 21.96
C GLN A 253 -15.30 42.13 23.39
N PRO A 254 -14.55 42.89 24.22
CA PRO A 254 -13.53 42.36 25.12
C PRO A 254 -14.08 41.91 26.47
N THR A 255 -13.47 40.88 27.04
CA THR A 255 -13.48 40.68 28.49
C THR A 255 -12.03 40.65 28.98
N GLU A 256 -11.65 41.74 29.64
CA GLU A 256 -10.40 41.85 30.37
C GLU A 256 -10.34 40.78 31.46
N THR A 257 -9.29 39.98 31.45
CA THR A 257 -8.68 39.51 32.70
C THR A 257 -7.17 39.39 32.49
N THR A 258 -6.45 40.13 33.34
CA THR A 258 -5.01 40.29 33.62
C THR A 258 -4.03 39.20 33.10
N PRO A 259 -2.82 39.58 32.63
CA PRO A 259 -1.92 38.71 31.89
C PRO A 259 -1.13 37.75 32.81
N ALA A 260 -1.31 36.45 32.60
CA ALA A 260 -0.34 35.43 33.00
C ALA A 260 0.47 35.00 31.77
N SER A 261 1.78 34.80 31.95
CA SER A 261 2.80 34.45 30.96
C SER A 261 2.32 33.46 29.89
N PRO A 262 2.80 33.54 28.63
CA PRO A 262 2.37 32.63 27.57
C PRO A 262 2.82 31.20 27.89
N GLU A 263 1.94 30.42 28.53
CA GLU A 263 2.15 29.01 28.83
C GLU A 263 2.36 28.24 27.51
N ILE A 264 3.55 27.68 27.30
CA ILE A 264 3.80 26.82 26.16
C ILE A 264 3.09 25.48 26.39
N TRP A 265 2.12 25.18 25.54
CA TRP A 265 1.40 23.92 25.54
C TRP A 265 2.13 22.87 24.71
N VAL A 266 2.37 21.71 25.31
CA VAL A 266 2.94 20.54 24.64
C VAL A 266 1.81 19.75 23.99
N PRO A 267 1.81 19.57 22.66
CA PRO A 267 0.82 18.76 21.98
C PRO A 267 1.07 17.29 22.31
N CYS A 268 0.21 16.74 23.14
CA CYS A 268 0.29 15.39 23.64
C CYS A 268 -0.88 14.54 23.14
N GLU A 269 -0.72 13.23 23.15
CA GLU A 269 -1.76 12.25 22.79
C GLU A 269 -1.79 11.12 23.83
N ARG A 270 -2.99 10.74 24.27
CA ARG A 270 -3.22 9.60 25.18
C ARG A 270 -4.44 8.84 24.69
N GLU A 271 -4.26 7.54 24.42
CA GLU A 271 -5.33 6.65 23.93
C GLU A 271 -6.04 7.17 22.66
N GLY A 272 -5.32 7.88 21.80
CA GLY A 272 -5.87 8.48 20.58
C GLY A 272 -6.47 9.88 20.76
N ALA A 273 -6.61 10.38 21.99
CA ALA A 273 -7.11 11.72 22.26
C ALA A 273 -5.98 12.75 22.38
N LYS A 274 -6.12 13.91 21.72
CA LYS A 274 -5.18 15.04 21.87
C LYS A 274 -5.37 15.70 23.23
N VAL A 275 -4.34 15.65 24.06
CA VAL A 275 -4.28 16.31 25.36
C VAL A 275 -3.28 17.46 25.27
N ARG A 276 -3.62 18.62 25.82
CA ARG A 276 -2.66 19.73 25.97
C ARG A 276 -2.08 19.64 27.37
N VAL A 277 -0.78 19.45 27.46
CA VAL A 277 -0.04 19.42 28.74
C VAL A 277 0.74 20.71 28.83
N ALA A 278 0.59 21.46 29.93
CA ALA A 278 1.39 22.67 30.13
C ALA A 278 2.87 22.29 30.34
N ALA A 279 3.81 23.08 29.82
CA ALA A 279 5.24 22.79 29.99
C ALA A 279 5.65 22.59 31.47
N GLY A 280 5.01 23.32 32.40
CA GLY A 280 5.24 23.20 33.84
C GLY A 280 4.73 21.89 34.48
N GLU A 281 3.81 21.19 33.82
CA GLU A 281 3.28 19.90 34.30
C GLU A 281 4.15 18.70 33.89
N VAL A 282 5.06 18.92 32.94
CA VAL A 282 5.99 17.89 32.48
C VAL A 282 7.03 17.60 33.56
N ALA A 283 7.13 16.35 34.00
CA ALA A 283 8.18 15.87 34.90
C ALA A 283 9.46 15.55 34.12
N PHE A 284 9.34 14.77 33.04
CA PHE A 284 10.45 14.51 32.12
C PHE A 284 9.97 14.09 30.73
N VAL A 285 10.86 14.20 29.75
CA VAL A 285 10.66 13.80 28.36
C VAL A 285 11.67 12.72 28.00
N ARG A 286 11.22 11.66 27.34
CA ARG A 286 12.06 10.56 26.85
C ARG A 286 11.98 10.45 25.33
N ALA A 287 13.12 10.31 24.68
CA ALA A 287 13.17 9.99 23.25
C ALA A 287 12.75 8.53 22.99
N ASP A 288 11.90 8.32 21.99
CA ASP A 288 11.49 7.00 21.52
C ASP A 288 11.43 6.99 19.98
N GLY A 289 12.53 6.55 19.36
CA GLY A 289 12.71 6.62 17.91
C GLY A 289 12.65 8.05 17.36
N HIS A 290 11.62 8.35 16.55
CA HIS A 290 11.41 9.65 15.89
C HIS A 290 10.45 10.58 16.66
N TYR A 291 9.95 10.16 17.82
CA TYR A 291 9.01 10.91 18.65
C TYR A 291 9.50 10.95 20.10
N THR A 292 8.72 11.60 20.97
CA THR A 292 9.01 11.66 22.40
C THR A 292 7.83 11.20 23.22
N GLN A 293 8.13 10.68 24.40
CA GLN A 293 7.14 10.37 25.44
C GLN A 293 7.26 11.42 26.54
N ILE A 294 6.15 12.06 26.88
CA ILE A 294 6.04 13.07 27.94
C ILE A 294 5.50 12.38 29.20
N TYR A 295 6.17 12.56 30.32
CA TYR A 295 5.75 12.00 31.61
C TYR A 295 5.34 13.14 32.52
N THR A 296 4.16 13.01 33.12
CA THR A 296 3.58 13.94 34.11
C THR A 296 3.16 13.15 35.35
N ALA A 297 2.65 13.82 36.39
CA ALA A 297 2.06 13.14 37.54
C ALA A 297 0.84 12.24 37.17
N GLU A 298 0.10 12.59 36.12
CA GLU A 298 -1.13 11.89 35.70
C GLU A 298 -0.88 10.70 34.77
N GLY A 299 0.35 10.56 34.28
CA GLY A 299 0.76 9.46 33.43
C GLY A 299 1.62 9.86 32.25
N ARG A 300 1.69 8.93 31.29
CA ARG A 300 2.52 9.01 30.09
C ARG A 300 1.70 9.42 28.89
N TYR A 301 2.20 10.40 28.15
CA TYR A 301 1.62 10.92 26.92
C TYR A 301 2.59 10.77 25.75
N TYR A 302 2.06 10.59 24.55
CA TYR A 302 2.82 10.59 23.31
C TYR A 302 2.94 12.02 22.77
N CYS A 303 4.13 12.43 22.33
CA CYS A 303 4.34 13.70 21.66
C CYS A 303 5.05 13.48 20.33
N ALA A 304 4.50 14.06 19.26
CA ALA A 304 5.04 13.93 17.91
C ALA A 304 6.37 14.66 17.70
N TRP A 305 6.82 15.48 18.65
CA TRP A 305 8.08 16.18 18.56
C TRP A 305 9.26 15.20 18.74
N PRO A 306 10.25 15.19 17.83
CA PRO A 306 11.52 14.51 18.09
C PRO A 306 12.25 15.22 19.25
N ILE A 307 13.16 14.51 19.92
CA ILE A 307 13.87 15.03 21.10
C ILE A 307 14.62 16.35 20.83
N THR A 308 15.06 16.58 19.59
CA THR A 308 15.69 17.83 19.15
C THR A 308 14.72 19.01 19.20
N GLU A 309 13.49 18.83 18.72
CA GLU A 309 12.45 19.87 18.73
C GLU A 309 11.92 20.09 20.15
N ALA A 310 11.73 19.01 20.91
CA ALA A 310 11.36 19.09 22.33
C ALA A 310 12.42 19.87 23.13
N THR A 311 13.71 19.65 22.87
CA THR A 311 14.80 20.41 23.52
C THR A 311 14.70 21.90 23.19
N LYS A 312 14.50 22.25 21.92
CA LYS A 312 14.44 23.65 21.48
C LYS A 312 13.28 24.43 22.12
N ARG A 313 12.15 23.76 22.36
CA ARG A 313 10.92 24.40 22.86
C ARG A 313 10.79 24.36 24.38
N LEU A 314 11.23 23.28 25.03
CA LEU A 314 10.99 23.06 26.45
C LEU A 314 12.15 23.54 27.33
N VAL A 315 13.36 23.65 26.79
CA VAL A 315 14.49 24.20 27.55
C VAL A 315 14.29 25.67 27.94
N PRO A 316 13.77 26.55 27.06
CA PRO A 316 13.41 27.93 27.43
C PRO A 316 12.36 28.01 28.55
N GLU A 317 11.49 27.01 28.65
CA GLU A 317 10.43 26.90 29.67
C GLU A 317 10.92 26.29 30.99
N GLY A 318 12.23 26.06 31.13
CA GLY A 318 12.85 25.58 32.37
C GLY A 318 13.13 24.08 32.43
N LEU A 319 12.89 23.31 31.37
CA LEU A 319 13.37 21.92 31.32
C LEU A 319 14.87 21.87 31.03
N MET A 320 15.53 20.87 31.59
CA MET A 320 16.97 20.68 31.47
C MET A 320 17.30 19.38 30.75
N LYS A 321 18.23 19.42 29.80
CA LYS A 321 18.74 18.21 29.15
C LYS A 321 19.75 17.51 30.04
N VAL A 322 19.43 16.28 30.46
CA VAL A 322 20.29 15.48 31.35
C VAL A 322 20.95 14.30 30.63
N HIS A 323 20.45 13.94 29.45
CA HIS A 323 20.98 12.87 28.62
C HIS A 323 20.65 13.14 27.15
N ARG A 324 21.32 12.47 26.20
CA ARG A 324 20.99 12.57 24.76
C ARG A 324 19.53 12.19 24.42
N SER A 325 18.85 11.50 25.34
CA SER A 325 17.50 10.96 25.18
C SER A 325 16.53 11.46 26.25
N TYR A 326 16.95 12.35 27.16
CA TYR A 326 16.11 12.78 28.29
C TYR A 326 16.21 14.28 28.56
N LEU A 327 15.03 14.91 28.75
CA LEU A 327 14.86 16.23 29.35
C LEU A 327 14.13 16.06 30.69
N VAL A 328 14.51 16.82 31.71
CA VAL A 328 13.94 16.74 33.06
C VAL A 328 13.53 18.13 33.50
N ASN A 329 12.37 18.25 34.14
CA ASN A 329 11.97 19.49 34.79
C ASN A 329 12.56 19.52 36.21
N PRO A 330 13.50 20.45 36.52
CA PRO A 330 14.14 20.52 37.82
C PRO A 330 13.15 20.72 38.98
N SER A 331 12.07 21.48 38.75
CA SER A 331 11.06 21.77 39.78
C SER A 331 10.26 20.54 40.26
N LYS A 332 10.33 19.42 39.53
CA LYS A 332 9.61 18.18 39.84
C LYS A 332 10.53 17.07 40.38
N VAL A 333 11.83 17.32 40.45
CA VAL A 333 12.82 16.37 40.98
C VAL A 333 12.73 16.31 42.49
N VAL A 334 12.66 15.09 43.05
CA VAL A 334 12.61 14.88 44.51
C VAL A 334 13.94 14.38 45.06
N HIS A 335 14.64 13.52 44.32
CA HIS A 335 15.95 13.05 44.75
C HIS A 335 16.86 12.79 43.56
N PHE A 336 18.10 13.26 43.68
CA PHE A 336 19.20 13.01 42.76
C PHE A 336 20.26 12.14 43.45
N GLU A 337 20.56 10.98 42.87
CA GLU A 337 21.61 10.07 43.34
C GLU A 337 22.79 10.06 42.35
N ARG A 338 23.99 10.32 42.85
CA ARG A 338 25.23 10.22 42.07
C ARG A 338 26.04 8.99 42.48
N LYS A 339 26.31 8.11 41.52
CA LYS A 339 27.21 6.94 41.66
C LYS A 339 28.38 7.07 40.67
N LYS A 340 29.52 7.58 41.16
CA LYS A 340 30.76 7.81 40.38
C LYS A 340 30.50 8.57 39.07
N ASP A 341 30.45 7.85 37.94
CA ASP A 341 30.28 8.37 36.58
C ASP A 341 28.82 8.32 36.06
N LYS A 342 27.84 7.92 36.90
CA LYS A 342 26.42 7.87 36.55
C LYS A 342 25.57 8.59 37.58
N GLY A 343 24.55 9.32 37.12
CA GLY A 343 23.56 9.97 37.99
C GLY A 343 22.17 9.45 37.68
N ARG A 344 21.28 9.46 38.67
CA ARG A 344 19.87 9.11 38.54
C ARG A 344 19.01 10.15 39.22
N VAL A 345 17.91 10.50 38.57
CA VAL A 345 16.90 11.43 39.07
C VAL A 345 15.61 10.67 39.31
N SER A 346 14.99 10.92 40.45
CA SER A 346 13.69 10.37 40.84
C SER A 346 12.68 11.49 41.13
N PHE A 347 11.42 11.18 40.93
CA PHE A 347 10.30 12.13 40.98
C PHE A 347 9.31 11.72 42.07
N GLY A 348 8.57 12.69 42.60
CA GLY A 348 7.70 12.53 43.79
C GLY A 348 6.60 11.47 43.71
N PRO A 349 5.76 11.39 42.66
CA PRO A 349 4.80 10.30 42.56
C PRO A 349 5.53 9.00 42.18
N SER A 350 5.40 7.99 43.04
CA SER A 350 6.10 6.70 43.04
C SER A 350 5.91 5.80 41.80
N ASN A 351 5.13 6.24 40.81
CA ASN A 351 4.90 5.53 39.55
C ASN A 351 5.73 6.06 38.36
N LEU A 352 6.57 7.10 38.55
CA LEU A 352 7.45 7.59 37.51
C LEU A 352 8.80 6.84 37.52
N PRO A 353 9.29 6.39 36.34
CA PRO A 353 10.57 5.69 36.27
C PRO A 353 11.74 6.66 36.51
N GLU A 354 12.83 6.13 37.06
CA GLU A 354 14.07 6.90 37.25
C GLU A 354 14.68 7.33 35.92
N VAL A 355 15.17 8.56 35.85
CA VAL A 355 15.80 9.13 34.67
C VAL A 355 17.33 9.12 34.81
N PRO A 356 18.08 8.52 33.86
CA PRO A 356 19.54 8.52 33.91
C PRO A 356 20.13 9.87 33.46
N VAL A 357 21.17 10.31 34.15
CA VAL A 357 21.96 11.52 33.83
C VAL A 357 23.31 11.10 33.24
N SER A 358 23.69 11.67 32.09
CA SER A 358 24.98 11.38 31.45
C SER A 358 26.13 12.08 32.14
N ARG A 359 27.34 11.49 32.05
CA ARG A 359 28.59 12.04 32.61
C ARG A 359 28.82 13.51 32.26
N SER A 360 28.47 13.92 31.04
CA SER A 360 28.62 15.28 30.54
C SER A 360 27.71 16.31 31.23
N HIS A 361 26.55 15.90 31.75
CA HIS A 361 25.58 16.79 32.40
C HIS A 361 25.56 16.62 33.93
N LEU A 362 26.45 15.79 34.50
CA LEU A 362 26.47 15.51 35.95
C LEU A 362 26.70 16.77 36.79
N LYS A 363 27.65 17.62 36.37
CA LYS A 363 28.02 18.83 37.13
C LYS A 363 26.90 19.87 37.11
N GLU A 364 26.19 19.99 36.00
CA GLU A 364 25.05 20.91 35.88
C GLU A 364 23.82 20.37 36.63
N ALA A 365 23.57 19.06 36.55
CA ALA A 365 22.51 18.37 37.29
C ALA A 365 22.70 18.47 38.81
N GLU A 366 23.94 18.34 39.29
CA GLU A 366 24.29 18.50 40.70
C GLU A 366 23.92 19.90 41.20
N THR A 367 24.24 20.96 40.45
CA THR A 367 23.85 22.33 40.83
C THR A 367 22.33 22.56 40.74
N ALA A 368 21.65 21.93 39.78
CA ALA A 368 20.23 22.19 39.51
C ALA A 368 19.25 21.37 40.39
N PHE A 369 19.69 20.25 40.96
CA PHE A 369 18.85 19.32 41.73
C PHE A 369 19.28 19.13 43.20
N SER A 370 20.27 19.89 43.68
CA SER A 370 20.74 19.86 45.08
C SER A 370 19.84 20.64 46.03
#